data_AF-A0AA40J883-F1
#
_entry.id   AF-A0AA40J883-F1
#
_cell.length_a   1.000
_cell.length_b   1.000
_cell.length_c   1.000
_cell.angle_alpha   90.00
_cell.angle_beta   90.00
_cell.angle_gamma   90.00
#
_symmetry.space_group_name_H-M   'P 1'
#
loop_
_entity.id
_entity.type
_entity.pdbx_description
1 polymer ?
#
loop_
_entity_poly.entity_id
_entity_poly.type
_entity_poly.pdbx_seq_one_letter_code
_entity_poly.pdbx_strand_id
1 'polypeptide(L)'
;MTKRASWPLVVPEGTAMVGTARVRDDRTIGRSFAERELARRTGKQPNSEFDEIASGDLDRPLFTPVMTAKRSKYRNTKCEHDGIRFDSKRERSRWFELIKQQDVGLISGLRRQVVFELAPGVVIASRKRPALRYIADFVYTRDGVQVVEDVKGAITGEYRIKRHLMKSVHDIDISEIK
;
A
#
# COMPACT_ATOMS: atom_id res chain seq x y z
N MET A 1 6.05 -11.11 41.26
CA MET A 1 5.24 -12.16 40.60
C MET A 1 3.76 -11.86 40.83
N THR A 2 3.06 -11.24 39.88
CA THR A 2 1.60 -11.07 39.97
C THR A 2 0.96 -12.38 39.53
N LYS A 3 0.41 -13.14 40.50
CA LYS A 3 -0.35 -14.37 40.22
C LYS A 3 -1.54 -13.99 39.35
N ARG A 4 -1.59 -14.45 38.09
CA ARG A 4 -2.80 -14.31 37.26
C ARG A 4 -3.89 -15.15 37.93
N ALA A 5 -4.97 -14.52 38.36
CA ALA A 5 -6.14 -15.24 38.83
C ALA A 5 -6.64 -16.14 37.69
N SER A 6 -6.90 -17.42 38.00
CA SER A 6 -7.47 -18.37 37.05
C SER A 6 -8.86 -17.88 36.66
N TRP A 7 -9.08 -17.65 35.36
CA TRP A 7 -10.39 -17.26 34.87
C TRP A 7 -11.38 -18.41 35.08
N PRO A 8 -12.56 -18.15 35.66
CA PRO A 8 -13.59 -19.17 35.75
C PRO A 8 -14.08 -19.52 34.33
N LEU A 9 -14.26 -20.81 34.08
CA LEU A 9 -14.69 -21.32 32.76
C LEU A 9 -16.13 -20.88 32.41
N VAL A 10 -16.91 -20.51 33.42
CA VAL A 10 -18.29 -20.03 33.31
C VAL A 10 -18.44 -18.75 34.13
N VAL A 11 -18.86 -17.66 33.48
CA VAL A 11 -19.14 -16.38 34.14
C VAL A 11 -20.66 -16.22 34.24
N PRO A 12 -21.23 -15.96 35.43
CA PRO A 12 -22.67 -15.75 35.59
C PRO A 12 -23.19 -14.56 34.77
N GLU A 13 -24.39 -14.69 34.24
CA GLU A 13 -25.05 -13.65 33.43
C GLU A 13 -25.22 -12.35 34.25
N GLY A 14 -24.89 -11.20 33.65
CA GLY A 14 -24.91 -9.89 34.34
C GLY A 14 -23.64 -9.51 35.10
N THR A 15 -22.59 -10.34 35.06
CA THR A 15 -21.29 -10.00 35.65
C THR A 15 -20.61 -8.90 34.84
N ALA A 16 -20.42 -7.71 35.41
CA ALA A 16 -19.79 -6.59 34.71
C ALA A 16 -18.24 -6.64 34.69
N MET A 17 -17.63 -7.36 35.63
CA MET A 17 -16.17 -7.41 35.84
C MET A 17 -15.72 -8.79 36.32
N VAL A 18 -14.62 -9.33 35.76
CA VAL A 18 -13.93 -10.52 36.24
C VAL A 18 -12.45 -10.17 36.44
N GLY A 19 -12.03 -10.08 37.71
CA GLY A 19 -10.72 -9.53 38.07
C GLY A 19 -10.62 -8.05 37.67
N THR A 20 -9.62 -7.68 36.86
CA THR A 20 -9.48 -6.32 36.29
C THR A 20 -10.13 -6.19 34.91
N ALA A 21 -10.65 -7.27 34.34
CA ALA A 21 -11.25 -7.26 33.00
C ALA A 21 -12.74 -6.90 33.08
N ARG A 22 -13.18 -5.99 32.22
CA ARG A 22 -14.59 -5.63 32.06
C ARG A 22 -15.26 -6.60 31.11
N VAL A 23 -16.28 -7.29 31.60
CA VAL A 23 -17.10 -8.19 30.79
C VAL A 23 -18.15 -7.32 30.09
N ARG A 24 -18.27 -7.50 28.78
CA ARG A 24 -19.28 -6.84 27.95
C ARG A 24 -20.14 -7.94 27.34
N ASP A 25 -21.44 -7.91 27.62
CA ASP A 25 -22.43 -8.84 27.05
C ASP A 25 -22.71 -8.61 25.56
N ASP A 26 -21.98 -7.67 24.94
CA ASP A 26 -22.17 -7.34 23.53
C ASP A 26 -21.60 -8.46 22.65
N ARG A 27 -22.49 -9.38 22.26
CA ARG A 27 -22.26 -10.50 21.33
C ARG A 27 -21.74 -10.08 19.95
N THR A 28 -21.52 -8.79 19.69
CA THR A 28 -21.04 -8.28 18.40
C THR A 28 -19.52 -8.13 18.34
N ILE A 29 -18.80 -9.21 18.64
CA ILE A 29 -17.37 -9.31 18.31
C ILE A 29 -17.23 -9.22 16.79
N GLY A 30 -16.49 -8.21 16.29
CA GLY A 30 -16.11 -8.08 14.87
C GLY A 30 -16.74 -6.93 14.07
N ARG A 31 -17.71 -6.17 14.60
CA ARG A 31 -18.40 -5.09 13.84
C ARG A 31 -17.66 -3.74 13.92
N SER A 32 -17.44 -3.09 12.78
CA SER A 32 -16.90 -1.71 12.72
C SER A 32 -17.93 -0.69 13.23
N PHE A 33 -17.47 0.53 13.60
CA PHE A 33 -18.35 1.58 14.15
C PHE A 33 -19.47 1.97 13.16
N ALA A 34 -19.14 2.10 11.87
CA ALA A 34 -20.08 2.45 10.82
C ALA A 34 -21.19 1.39 10.62
N GLU A 35 -20.85 0.11 10.75
CA GLU A 35 -21.83 -1.00 10.64
C GLU A 35 -22.82 -1.00 11.81
N ARG A 36 -22.38 -0.62 13.02
CA ARG A 36 -23.26 -0.50 14.20
C ARG A 36 -24.25 0.66 14.05
N GLU A 37 -23.78 1.76 13.47
CA GLU A 37 -24.58 2.97 13.31
C GLU A 37 -25.68 2.79 12.24
N LEU A 38 -25.36 2.07 11.15
CA LEU A 38 -26.33 1.65 10.15
C LEU A 38 -27.40 0.69 10.72
N ALA A 39 -27.01 -0.28 11.56
CA ALA A 39 -27.96 -1.20 12.19
C ALA A 39 -28.93 -0.48 13.13
N ARG A 40 -28.45 0.50 13.93
CA ARG A 40 -29.32 1.33 14.80
C ARG A 40 -30.31 2.18 14.00
N ARG A 41 -29.85 2.74 12.88
CA ARG A 41 -30.68 3.63 12.04
C ARG A 41 -31.74 2.88 11.26
N THR A 42 -31.45 1.65 10.83
CA THR A 42 -32.27 0.93 9.85
C THR A 42 -33.03 -0.25 10.46
N GLY A 43 -32.77 -0.58 11.73
CA GLY A 43 -33.40 -1.69 12.47
C GLY A 43 -33.06 -3.10 11.97
N LYS A 44 -32.53 -3.21 10.75
CA LYS A 44 -32.08 -4.48 10.16
C LYS A 44 -30.62 -4.71 10.51
N GLN A 45 -30.38 -5.78 11.26
CA GLN A 45 -29.03 -6.32 11.41
C GLN A 45 -28.63 -6.98 10.08
N PRO A 46 -27.42 -6.73 9.54
CA PRO A 46 -26.90 -7.60 8.48
C PRO A 46 -26.65 -8.99 9.07
N ASN A 47 -26.95 -10.03 8.29
CA ASN A 47 -26.91 -11.42 8.74
C ASN A 47 -25.56 -11.76 9.37
N SER A 48 -25.58 -12.30 10.59
CA SER A 48 -24.44 -12.91 11.25
C SER A 48 -24.08 -14.20 10.53
N GLU A 49 -22.82 -14.33 10.11
CA GLU A 49 -22.24 -15.56 9.54
C GLU A 49 -22.34 -16.76 10.50
N PHE A 50 -22.66 -16.53 11.78
CA PHE A 50 -22.70 -17.54 12.84
C PHE A 50 -24.09 -18.14 13.12
N ASP A 51 -25.19 -17.45 12.77
CA ASP A 51 -26.55 -17.90 13.13
C ASP A 51 -27.25 -18.76 12.06
N GLU A 52 -26.66 -18.93 10.87
CA GLU A 52 -27.33 -19.61 9.73
C GLU A 52 -27.06 -21.12 9.62
N ILE A 53 -26.29 -21.74 10.52
CA ILE A 53 -26.03 -23.20 10.46
C ILE A 53 -27.20 -24.02 11.05
N ALA A 54 -28.02 -23.45 11.93
CA ALA A 54 -29.04 -24.20 12.67
C ALA A 54 -30.32 -24.52 11.86
N SER A 55 -30.52 -23.90 10.69
CA SER A 55 -31.82 -23.91 10.00
C SER A 55 -31.95 -24.93 8.87
N GLY A 56 -30.89 -25.67 8.51
CA GLY A 56 -30.99 -26.79 7.56
C GLY A 56 -31.39 -26.46 6.10
N ASP A 57 -31.51 -25.18 5.74
CA ASP A 57 -31.84 -24.75 4.38
C ASP A 57 -30.58 -24.63 3.51
N LEU A 58 -30.23 -25.72 2.81
CA LEU A 58 -29.04 -25.83 1.95
C LEU A 58 -29.20 -25.21 0.54
N ASP A 59 -30.35 -24.61 0.22
CA ASP A 59 -30.67 -24.16 -1.15
C ASP A 59 -30.60 -22.63 -1.38
N ARG A 60 -30.05 -21.86 -0.43
CA ARG A 60 -29.89 -20.40 -0.62
C ARG A 60 -28.58 -20.08 -1.35
N PRO A 61 -28.59 -19.26 -2.42
CA PRO A 61 -27.36 -18.87 -3.10
C PRO A 61 -26.46 -18.08 -2.14
N LEU A 62 -25.28 -18.65 -1.89
CA LEU A 62 -24.22 -18.07 -1.05
C LEU A 62 -23.87 -16.68 -1.57
N PHE A 63 -24.13 -15.66 -0.76
CA PHE A 63 -23.77 -14.27 -1.02
C PHE A 63 -22.31 -14.19 -1.50
N THR A 64 -22.08 -13.78 -2.75
CA THR A 64 -20.72 -13.57 -3.24
C THR A 64 -20.10 -12.38 -2.50
N PRO A 65 -18.95 -12.53 -1.83
CA PRO A 65 -18.32 -11.39 -1.17
C PRO A 65 -17.91 -10.37 -2.23
N VAL A 66 -18.53 -9.18 -2.21
CA VAL A 66 -18.05 -8.04 -2.98
C VAL A 66 -16.68 -7.67 -2.39
N MET A 67 -15.62 -8.09 -3.07
CA MET A 67 -14.25 -7.74 -2.72
C MET A 67 -14.11 -6.22 -2.77
N THR A 68 -14.20 -5.56 -1.62
CA THR A 68 -13.87 -4.15 -1.52
C THR A 68 -12.37 -4.01 -1.75
N ALA A 69 -12.00 -3.41 -2.89
CA ALA A 69 -10.61 -3.20 -3.26
C ALA A 69 -9.87 -2.47 -2.13
N LYS A 70 -8.84 -3.14 -1.59
CA LYS A 70 -8.01 -2.63 -0.49
C LYS A 70 -7.45 -1.26 -0.89
N ARG A 71 -7.79 -0.20 -0.16
CA ARG A 71 -7.26 1.16 -0.41
C ARG A 71 -5.73 1.11 -0.40
N SER A 72 -5.10 1.60 -1.47
CA SER A 72 -3.64 1.65 -1.56
C SER A 72 -3.08 2.49 -0.39
N LYS A 73 -1.94 2.06 0.16
CA LYS A 73 -1.28 2.66 1.34
C LYS A 73 -1.04 4.17 1.20
N TYR A 74 -1.00 4.67 -0.04
CA TYR A 74 -0.77 6.08 -0.38
C TYR A 74 -1.94 6.76 -1.09
N ARG A 75 -3.14 6.15 -1.15
CA ARG A 75 -4.31 6.64 -1.91
C ARG A 75 -4.01 7.01 -3.37
N ASN A 76 -2.96 6.43 -3.93
CA ASN A 76 -2.57 6.70 -5.30
C ASN A 76 -3.50 5.95 -6.27
N THR A 77 -4.00 6.65 -7.27
CA THR A 77 -4.83 6.09 -8.34
C THR A 77 -3.92 5.80 -9.52
N LYS A 78 -3.66 4.50 -9.76
CA LYS A 78 -3.02 4.05 -11.00
C LYS A 78 -3.86 4.53 -12.18
N CYS A 79 -3.21 5.05 -13.20
CA CYS A 79 -3.89 5.53 -14.38
C CYS A 79 -3.25 4.96 -15.64
N GLU A 80 -4.07 4.66 -16.63
CA GLU A 80 -3.64 4.22 -17.94
C GLU A 80 -4.04 5.32 -18.94
N HIS A 81 -3.10 5.71 -19.80
CA HIS A 81 -3.35 6.67 -20.87
C HIS A 81 -2.59 6.22 -22.11
N ASP A 82 -3.29 6.09 -23.23
CA ASP A 82 -2.76 5.61 -24.51
C ASP A 82 -1.98 4.27 -24.39
N GLY A 83 -2.48 3.34 -23.57
CA GLY A 83 -1.84 2.05 -23.32
C GLY A 83 -0.62 2.10 -22.39
N ILE A 84 -0.22 3.28 -21.90
CA ILE A 84 0.86 3.45 -20.95
C ILE A 84 0.28 3.47 -19.53
N ARG A 85 0.76 2.56 -18.68
CA ARG A 85 0.43 2.54 -17.25
C ARG A 85 1.34 3.47 -16.46
N PHE A 86 0.73 4.26 -15.60
CA PHE A 86 1.39 5.15 -14.65
C PHE A 86 1.00 4.75 -13.23
N ASP A 87 1.97 4.80 -12.32
CA ASP A 87 1.68 4.50 -10.93
C ASP A 87 0.87 5.63 -10.31
N SER A 88 1.12 6.89 -10.70
CA SER A 88 0.38 8.07 -10.22
C SER A 88 -0.13 9.04 -11.29
N LYS A 89 -1.16 9.82 -10.94
CA LYS A 89 -1.62 10.95 -11.76
C LYS A 89 -0.53 12.01 -11.98
N ARG A 90 0.37 12.19 -11.01
CA ARG A 90 1.49 13.14 -11.07
C ARG A 90 2.53 12.70 -12.09
N GLU A 91 2.93 11.44 -12.05
CA GLU A 91 3.83 10.87 -13.08
C GLU A 91 3.26 11.05 -14.48
N ARG A 92 1.97 10.76 -14.66
CA ARG A 92 1.30 10.96 -15.94
C ARG A 92 1.38 12.43 -16.40
N SER A 93 1.09 13.40 -15.53
CA SER A 93 1.19 14.81 -15.89
C SER A 93 2.62 15.23 -16.26
N ARG A 94 3.62 14.77 -15.49
CA ARG A 94 5.04 15.05 -15.78
C ARG A 94 5.47 14.43 -17.11
N TRP A 95 5.01 13.21 -17.40
CA TRP A 95 5.27 12.55 -18.69
C TRP A 95 4.79 13.37 -19.88
N PHE A 96 3.58 13.91 -19.85
CA PHE A 96 3.09 14.77 -20.94
C PHE A 96 3.88 16.06 -21.09
N GLU A 97 4.36 16.63 -20.00
CA GLU A 97 5.24 17.80 -20.05
C GLU A 97 6.59 17.46 -20.70
N LEU A 98 7.19 16.33 -20.33
CA LEU A 98 8.44 15.84 -20.93
C LEU A 98 8.28 15.53 -22.42
N ILE A 99 7.16 14.93 -22.84
CA ILE A 99 6.87 14.74 -24.27
C ILE A 99 6.89 16.08 -25.01
N LYS A 100 6.18 17.09 -24.50
CA LYS A 100 6.17 18.43 -25.13
C LYS A 100 7.57 19.04 -25.19
N GLN A 101 8.37 18.87 -24.15
CA GLN A 101 9.77 19.34 -24.13
C GLN A 101 10.62 18.60 -25.18
N GLN A 102 10.35 17.30 -25.39
CA GLN A 102 11.02 16.52 -26.43
C GLN A 102 10.61 16.98 -27.83
N ASP A 103 9.32 17.24 -28.05
CA ASP A 103 8.78 17.69 -29.34
C ASP A 103 9.37 19.05 -29.76
N VAL A 104 9.60 19.95 -28.80
CA VAL A 104 10.26 21.26 -29.04
C VAL A 104 11.79 21.12 -29.12
N GLY A 105 12.35 19.94 -28.88
CA GLY A 105 13.79 19.66 -28.99
C GLY A 105 14.62 20.08 -27.79
N LEU A 106 13.99 20.41 -26.64
CA LEU A 106 14.70 20.77 -25.40
C LEU A 106 15.32 19.55 -24.71
N ILE A 107 14.74 18.37 -24.93
CA ILE A 107 15.25 17.10 -24.42
C ILE A 107 15.22 16.04 -25.52
N SER A 108 15.99 14.98 -25.34
CA SER A 108 16.03 13.85 -26.26
C SER A 108 16.15 12.52 -25.51
N GLY A 109 15.77 11.41 -26.17
CA GLY A 109 15.94 10.07 -25.63
C GLY A 109 15.13 9.80 -24.35
N LEU A 110 13.92 10.37 -24.26
CA LEU A 110 13.03 10.17 -23.11
C LEU A 110 12.65 8.70 -22.95
N ARG A 111 13.01 8.14 -21.78
CA ARG A 111 12.72 6.76 -21.38
C ARG A 111 12.09 6.74 -19.99
N ARG A 112 11.30 5.71 -19.72
CA ARG A 112 10.69 5.47 -18.40
C ARG A 112 11.24 4.21 -17.75
N GLN A 113 11.12 4.15 -16.42
CA GLN A 113 11.39 2.94 -15.62
C GLN A 113 12.79 2.36 -15.89
N VAL A 114 13.79 3.24 -16.02
CA VAL A 114 15.16 2.85 -16.33
C VAL A 114 15.83 2.33 -15.08
N VAL A 115 16.49 1.17 -15.21
CA VAL A 115 17.13 0.47 -14.11
C VAL A 115 18.61 0.81 -14.05
N PHE A 116 19.08 1.26 -12.89
CA PHE A 116 20.47 1.50 -12.57
C PHE A 116 20.92 0.52 -11.49
N GLU A 117 22.02 -0.20 -11.74
CA GLU A 117 22.63 -1.08 -10.74
C GLU A 117 23.52 -0.28 -9.80
N LEU A 118 23.20 -0.28 -8.50
CA LEU A 118 23.92 0.50 -7.48
C LEU A 118 25.01 -0.32 -6.78
N ALA A 119 24.78 -1.63 -6.61
CA ALA A 119 25.75 -2.53 -6.02
C ALA A 119 25.51 -3.95 -6.55
N PRO A 120 26.58 -4.72 -6.79
CA PRO A 120 26.45 -6.10 -7.24
C PRO A 120 25.74 -6.96 -6.19
N GLY A 121 25.17 -8.07 -6.63
CA GLY A 121 24.57 -9.04 -5.72
C GLY A 121 25.61 -9.67 -4.79
N VAL A 122 25.31 -9.74 -3.50
CA VAL A 122 26.23 -10.27 -2.47
C VAL A 122 25.64 -11.50 -1.77
N VAL A 123 26.50 -12.34 -1.20
CA VAL A 123 26.07 -13.45 -0.34
C VAL A 123 26.18 -13.01 1.11
N ILE A 124 25.05 -13.05 1.83
CA ILE A 124 24.99 -12.70 3.25
C ILE A 124 24.42 -13.91 4.00
N ALA A 125 25.15 -14.40 5.00
CA ALA A 125 24.77 -15.57 5.79
C ALA A 125 24.37 -16.78 4.92
N SER A 126 25.24 -17.15 3.98
CA SER A 126 25.04 -18.26 3.03
C SER A 126 23.82 -18.15 2.12
N ARG A 127 23.17 -16.98 2.04
CA ARG A 127 22.06 -16.71 1.12
C ARG A 127 22.44 -15.62 0.13
N LYS A 128 22.25 -15.90 -1.16
CA LYS A 128 22.44 -14.92 -2.23
C LYS A 128 21.38 -13.81 -2.11
N ARG A 129 21.81 -12.56 -2.22
CA ARG A 129 20.97 -11.37 -2.36
C ARG A 129 21.16 -10.79 -3.76
N PRO A 130 20.07 -10.35 -4.42
CA PRO A 130 20.19 -9.75 -5.74
C PRO A 130 20.94 -8.42 -5.67
N ALA A 131 21.41 -7.95 -6.82
CA ALA A 131 21.99 -6.62 -6.96
C ALA A 131 21.02 -5.55 -6.47
N LEU A 132 21.57 -4.54 -5.78
CA LEU A 132 20.80 -3.38 -5.36
C LEU A 132 20.58 -2.52 -6.59
N ARG A 133 19.32 -2.24 -6.92
CA ARG A 133 18.94 -1.46 -8.10
C ARG A 133 18.11 -0.25 -7.72
N TYR A 134 18.32 0.84 -8.46
CA TYR A 134 17.45 2.00 -8.49
C TYR A 134 16.67 2.00 -9.79
N ILE A 135 15.37 2.30 -9.73
CA ILE A 135 14.51 2.39 -10.91
C ILE A 135 14.04 3.84 -10.96
N ALA A 136 14.47 4.55 -11.99
CA ALA A 136 14.10 5.93 -12.23
C ALA A 136 12.77 6.02 -12.98
N ASP A 137 11.93 7.00 -12.62
CA ASP A 137 10.67 7.24 -13.32
C ASP A 137 10.91 7.73 -14.74
N PHE A 138 11.80 8.71 -14.92
CA PHE A 138 12.15 9.29 -16.23
C PHE A 138 13.66 9.49 -16.38
N VAL A 139 14.17 9.19 -17.57
CA VAL A 139 15.57 9.46 -17.95
C VAL A 139 15.57 10.03 -19.35
N TYR A 140 16.28 11.14 -19.55
CA TYR A 140 16.42 11.80 -20.84
C TYR A 140 17.75 12.56 -20.90
N THR A 141 18.10 13.07 -22.07
CA THR A 141 19.27 13.93 -22.27
C THR A 141 18.81 15.36 -22.49
N ARG A 142 19.39 16.30 -21.75
CA ARG A 142 19.21 17.75 -21.92
C ARG A 142 20.58 18.39 -22.04
N ASP A 143 20.78 19.22 -23.06
CA ASP A 143 22.05 19.91 -23.31
C ASP A 143 23.28 18.98 -23.33
N GLY A 144 23.11 17.75 -23.81
CA GLY A 144 24.16 16.72 -23.85
C GLY A 144 24.41 15.99 -22.53
N VAL A 145 23.72 16.34 -21.44
CA VAL A 145 23.85 15.71 -20.13
C VAL A 145 22.66 14.79 -19.86
N GLN A 146 22.92 13.59 -19.33
CA GLN A 146 21.87 12.68 -18.89
C GLN A 146 21.23 13.20 -17.60
N VAL A 147 19.92 13.38 -17.64
CA VAL A 147 19.10 13.82 -16.51
C VAL A 147 18.20 12.67 -16.07
N VAL A 148 18.17 12.43 -14.76
CA VAL A 148 17.28 11.45 -14.12
C VAL A 148 16.28 12.20 -13.26
N GLU A 149 14.99 12.06 -13.57
CA GLU A 149 13.90 12.66 -12.81
C GLU A 149 13.06 11.57 -12.10
N ASP A 150 12.67 11.86 -10.86
CA ASP A 150 11.89 10.95 -10.02
C ASP A 150 10.71 11.69 -9.38
N VAL A 151 9.49 11.22 -9.63
CA VAL A 151 8.27 11.84 -9.12
C VAL A 151 7.95 11.22 -7.77
N LYS A 152 8.31 11.93 -6.69
CA LYS A 152 8.15 11.43 -5.33
C LYS A 152 7.25 12.35 -4.50
N GLY A 153 6.42 11.74 -3.65
CA GLY A 153 5.62 12.45 -2.66
C GLY A 153 6.35 12.59 -1.33
N ALA A 154 6.73 11.47 -0.72
CA ALA A 154 7.42 11.43 0.56
C ALA A 154 8.84 10.87 0.39
N ILE A 155 9.83 11.57 0.94
CA ILE A 155 11.22 11.12 0.98
C ILE A 155 11.36 10.06 2.08
N THR A 156 11.76 8.85 1.71
CA THR A 156 12.02 7.75 2.66
C THR A 156 13.53 7.61 2.93
N GLY A 157 13.89 7.01 4.07
CA GLY A 157 15.29 6.75 4.41
C GLY A 157 16.02 5.87 3.38
N GLU A 158 15.36 4.83 2.87
CA GLU A 158 15.88 3.96 1.81
C GLU A 158 16.20 4.75 0.54
N TYR A 159 15.31 5.67 0.17
CA TYR A 159 15.50 6.50 -1.01
C TYR A 159 16.74 7.42 -0.85
N ARG A 160 17.01 7.96 0.35
CA ARG A 160 18.21 8.79 0.60
C ARG A 160 19.50 8.00 0.37
N ILE A 161 19.53 6.74 0.79
CA ILE A 161 20.67 5.83 0.56
C ILE A 161 20.84 5.58 -0.93
N LYS A 162 19.75 5.26 -1.64
CA LYS A 162 19.78 5.02 -3.10
C LYS A 162 20.23 6.26 -3.88
N ARG A 163 19.80 7.47 -3.49
CA ARG A 163 20.26 8.73 -4.10
C ARG A 163 21.76 8.92 -3.91
N HIS A 164 22.26 8.69 -2.70
CA HIS A 164 23.69 8.79 -2.42
C HIS A 164 24.51 7.81 -3.28
N LEU A 165 24.04 6.56 -3.39
CA LEU A 165 24.68 5.54 -4.23
C LEU A 165 24.62 5.88 -5.72
N MET A 166 23.52 6.44 -6.21
CA MET A 166 23.42 6.92 -7.60
C MET A 166 24.53 7.93 -7.92
N LYS A 167 24.74 8.91 -7.03
CA LYS A 167 25.80 9.91 -7.21
C LYS A 167 27.19 9.28 -7.07
N SER A 168 27.41 8.38 -6.11
CA SER A 168 28.72 7.77 -5.90
C SER A 168 29.13 6.80 -7.01
N VAL A 169 28.19 6.06 -7.61
CA VAL A 169 28.49 4.96 -8.55
C VAL A 169 28.37 5.42 -10.00
N HIS A 170 27.37 6.24 -10.30
CA HIS A 170 27.07 6.68 -11.67
C HIS A 170 27.39 8.15 -11.92
N ASP A 171 27.76 8.92 -10.90
CA ASP A 171 27.93 10.38 -10.94
C ASP A 171 26.68 11.15 -11.44
N ILE A 172 25.50 10.56 -11.23
CA ILE A 172 24.22 11.14 -11.66
C ILE A 172 23.48 11.76 -10.48
N ASP A 173 23.06 13.02 -10.64
CA ASP A 173 22.15 13.70 -9.71
C ASP A 173 20.68 13.44 -10.08
N ILE A 174 19.88 13.09 -9.06
CA ILE A 174 18.46 12.80 -9.22
C ILE A 174 17.65 14.06 -8.95
N SER A 175 16.89 14.50 -9.94
CA SER A 175 15.95 15.62 -9.82
C SER A 175 14.61 15.13 -9.27
N GLU A 176 14.23 15.64 -8.10
CA GLU A 176 12.95 15.29 -7.45
C GLU A 176 11.84 16.22 -7.89
N ILE A 177 10.76 15.67 -8.43
CA ILE A 177 9.55 16.43 -8.74
C ILE A 177 8.50 16.16 -7.66
N LYS A 178 8.07 17.21 -6.96
CA LYS A 178 7.08 17.16 -5.87
C LYS A 178 5.63 17.34 -6.33
#